data_AF-A0A483Z3U6-F1
#
_entry.id   AF-A0A483Z3U6-F1
#
_cell.length_a   1.000
_cell.length_b   1.000
_cell.length_c   1.000
_cell.angle_alpha   90.00
_cell.angle_beta   90.00
_cell.angle_gamma   90.00
#
_symmetry.space_group_name_H-M   'P 1'
#
loop_
_entity.id
_entity.type
_entity.pdbx_description
1 polymer ?
#
loop_
_entity_poly.entity_id
_entity_poly.type
_entity_poly.pdbx_seq_one_letter_code
_entity_poly.pdbx_strand_id
1 'polypeptide(L)' 'MPKDPKRKSTQYKPLTVMQEAYAQEYVKCPENQTQAAINAGFSPKSAHVKASTMMRDERIQKRIAELMEERNKRLRVSA' A
#
# COMPACT_ATOMS: atom_id res chain seq x y z
N MET A 1 -21.19 13.63 -16.07
CA MET A 1 -19.89 14.31 -15.84
C MET A 1 -19.07 13.49 -14.85
N PRO A 2 -17.97 12.84 -15.25
CA PRO A 2 -17.06 12.26 -14.27
C PRO A 2 -16.43 13.43 -13.50
N LYS A 3 -16.60 13.45 -12.17
CA LYS A 3 -15.99 14.46 -11.30
C LYS A 3 -14.48 14.23 -11.31
N ASP A 4 -13.75 15.06 -12.05
CA ASP A 4 -12.29 15.09 -11.98
C ASP A 4 -11.85 15.26 -10.52
N PRO A 5 -11.04 14.34 -9.96
CA PRO A 5 -10.56 14.50 -8.60
C PRO A 5 -9.64 15.73 -8.54
N LYS A 6 -10.17 16.82 -7.96
CA LYS A 6 -9.42 18.02 -7.58
C LYS A 6 -8.33 17.64 -6.57
N ARG A 7 -7.11 17.38 -7.05
CA ARG A 7 -5.82 17.89 -6.55
C ARG A 7 -4.66 17.12 -7.19
N LYS A 8 -4.05 17.70 -8.21
CA LYS A 8 -2.70 17.34 -8.68
C LYS A 8 -1.66 17.96 -7.75
N SER A 9 -1.37 17.34 -6.60
CA SER A 9 -0.24 17.76 -5.74
C SER A 9 0.15 16.68 -4.72
N THR A 10 0.37 15.46 -5.17
CA THR A 10 1.04 14.42 -4.37
C THR A 10 2.25 13.82 -5.08
N GLN A 11 2.52 14.22 -6.31
CA GLN A 11 3.56 13.65 -7.17
C GLN A 11 4.99 13.81 -6.60
N TYR A 12 5.23 14.78 -5.70
CA TYR A 12 6.52 15.00 -5.05
C TYR A 12 6.53 14.74 -3.54
N LYS A 13 5.41 14.32 -2.93
CA LYS A 13 5.41 14.07 -1.48
C LYS A 13 5.96 12.66 -1.23
N PRO A 14 7.06 12.50 -0.47
CA PRO A 14 7.54 11.18 -0.09
C PRO A 14 6.42 10.39 0.60
N LEU A 15 6.41 9.06 0.39
CA LEU A 15 5.48 8.17 1.06
C LEU A 15 5.54 8.43 2.57
N THR A 16 4.39 8.61 3.20
CA THR A 16 4.38 8.79 4.65
C THR A 16 4.76 7.47 5.31
N VAL A 17 5.33 7.53 6.52
CA VAL A 17 5.71 6.33 7.30
C VAL A 17 4.57 5.31 7.36
N MET A 18 3.32 5.77 7.49
CA MET A 18 2.15 4.89 7.52
C MET A 18 1.83 4.23 6.17
N GLN A 19 2.09 4.89 5.04
CA GLN A 19 1.91 4.30 3.71
C GLN A 19 2.97 3.23 3.43
N GLU A 20 4.20 3.48 3.86
CA GLU A 20 5.28 2.51 3.74
C GLU A 20 5.03 1.30 4.66
N ALA A 21 4.62 1.52 5.90
CA ALA A 21 4.20 0.46 6.81
C ALA A 21 3.07 -0.38 6.21
N TYR A 22 2.06 0.25 5.60
CA TYR A 22 0.99 -0.45 4.91
C TYR A 22 1.50 -1.31 3.76
N ALA A 23 2.38 -0.78 2.90
CA ALA A 23 2.94 -1.53 1.79
C ALA A 23 3.72 -2.77 2.26
N GLN A 24 4.52 -2.62 3.33
CA GLN A 24 5.27 -3.73 3.93
C GLN A 24 4.35 -4.80 4.52
N GLU A 25 3.35 -4.39 5.30
CA GLU A 25 2.37 -5.32 5.89
C GLU A 25 1.52 -6.00 4.81
N TYR A 26 1.18 -5.31 3.73
CA TYR A 26 0.42 -5.89 2.63
C TYR A 26 1.21 -7.00 1.90
N VAL A 27 2.52 -6.83 1.70
CA VAL A 27 3.36 -7.88 1.10
C VAL A 27 3.48 -9.11 2.01
N LYS A 28 3.40 -8.93 3.35
CA LYS A 28 3.36 -10.05 4.30
C LYS A 28 2.00 -10.76 4.26
N CYS A 29 0.90 -10.01 4.21
CA CYS A 29 -0.47 -10.53 4.27
C CYS A 29 -1.32 -10.01 3.09
N PRO A 30 -1.08 -10.50 1.86
CA PRO A 30 -1.79 -10.00 0.68
C PRO A 30 -3.28 -10.36 0.65
N GLU A 31 -3.69 -11.42 1.36
CA GLU A 31 -5.09 -11.84 1.43
C GLU A 31 -5.99 -10.85 2.18
N ASN A 32 -5.43 -9.99 3.06
CA ASN A 32 -6.23 -9.14 3.93
C ASN A 32 -5.72 -7.70 3.98
N GLN A 33 -6.17 -6.87 3.02
CA GLN A 33 -5.88 -5.43 2.94
C GLN A 33 -6.25 -4.68 4.23
N THR A 34 -7.42 -4.98 4.79
CA THR A 34 -7.90 -4.35 6.03
C THR A 34 -6.99 -4.68 7.20
N GLN A 35 -6.52 -5.93 7.29
CA GLN A 35 -5.63 -6.38 8.36
C GLN A 35 -4.24 -5.75 8.21
N ALA A 36 -3.71 -5.68 6.98
CA ALA A 36 -2.45 -5.00 6.71
C ALA A 36 -2.50 -3.52 7.14
N ALA A 37 -3.62 -2.83 6.89
CA ALA A 37 -3.82 -1.47 7.38
C ALA A 37 -3.89 -1.40 8.92
N ILE A 38 -4.58 -2.33 9.58
CA ILE A 38 -4.62 -2.38 11.06
C ILE A 38 -3.22 -2.58 11.63
N ASN A 39 -2.45 -3.53 11.08
CA ASN A 39 -1.09 -3.82 11.50
C ASN A 39 -0.15 -2.63 11.26
N ALA A 40 -0.36 -1.87 10.17
CA ALA A 40 0.36 -0.63 9.89
C ALA A 40 0.01 0.53 10.84
N GLY A 41 -0.92 0.33 11.78
CA GLY A 41 -1.32 1.30 12.79
C GLY A 41 -2.56 2.12 12.44
N PHE A 42 -3.32 1.75 11.39
CA PHE A 42 -4.59 2.40 11.11
C PHE A 42 -5.68 1.93 12.07
N SER A 43 -6.59 2.84 12.43
CA SER A 43 -7.75 2.47 13.25
C SER A 43 -8.62 1.45 12.51
N PRO A 44 -9.01 0.32 13.16
CA PRO A 44 -9.81 -0.74 12.52
C PRO A 44 -11.09 -0.25 11.87
N LYS A 45 -11.77 0.72 12.49
CA LYS A 45 -13.00 1.32 11.95
C LYS A 45 -12.80 2.03 10.61
N SER A 46 -11.60 2.53 10.34
CA SER A 46 -11.23 3.27 9.13
C SER A 46 -10.30 2.50 8.19
N ALA A 47 -9.74 1.38 8.66
CA ALA A 47 -8.70 0.62 7.96
C ALA A 47 -9.16 0.18 6.57
N HIS A 48 -10.40 -0.29 6.43
CA HIS A 48 -10.95 -0.70 5.13
C HIS A 48 -11.02 0.46 4.11
N VAL A 49 -11.47 1.64 4.55
CA VAL A 49 -11.56 2.84 3.70
C VAL A 49 -10.16 3.36 3.34
N LYS A 50 -9.24 3.36 4.31
CA LYS A 50 -7.85 3.77 4.11
C LYS A 50 -7.12 2.83 3.16
N ALA A 51 -7.25 1.51 3.34
CA ALA A 51 -6.68 0.51 2.47
C ALA A 51 -7.17 0.68 1.02
N SER A 52 -8.48 0.81 0.81
CA SER A 52 -9.06 1.06 -0.52
C SER A 52 -8.55 2.36 -1.15
N THR A 53 -8.39 3.43 -0.36
CA THR A 53 -7.83 4.70 -0.84
C THR A 53 -6.36 4.56 -1.18
N MET A 54 -5.58 3.83 -0.39
CA MET A 54 -4.16 3.58 -0.62
C MET A 54 -3.92 2.73 -1.86
N MET A 55 -4.74 1.72 -2.10
CA MET A 55 -4.66 0.90 -3.31
C MET A 55 -5.01 1.68 -4.58
N ARG A 56 -5.68 2.84 -4.48
CA ARG A 56 -5.91 3.72 -5.64
C ARG A 56 -4.70 4.61 -5.94
N ASP A 57 -3.72 4.69 -5.05
CA ASP A 57 -2.52 5.52 -5.23
C ASP A 57 -1.44 4.69 -5.95
N GLU A 58 -1.09 5.10 -7.18
CA GLU A 58 -0.09 4.41 -8.00
C GLU A 58 1.28 4.29 -7.31
N ARG A 59 1.63 5.23 -6.42
CA ARG A 59 2.91 5.20 -5.69
C ARG A 59 2.96 4.04 -4.71
N ILE A 60 1.83 3.76 -4.04
CA ILE A 60 1.72 2.63 -3.11
C ILE A 60 1.69 1.32 -3.89
N GLN A 61 0.98 1.28 -5.03
CA GLN A 61 0.99 0.11 -5.91
C GLN A 61 2.41 -0.23 -6.39
N LYS A 62 3.17 0.76 -6.85
CA LYS A 62 4.57 0.58 -7.26
C LYS A 62 5.42 0.07 -6.10
N ARG A 63 5.29 0.66 -4.90
CA ARG A 63 6.03 0.23 -3.72
C ARG A 63 5.71 -1.21 -3.32
N ILE A 64 4.44 -1.60 -3.39
CA ILE A 64 4.01 -2.98 -3.14
C ILE A 64 4.61 -3.92 -4.20
N ALA A 65 4.56 -3.55 -5.47
CA ALA A 65 5.12 -4.35 -6.55
C ALA A 65 6.64 -4.57 -6.38
N GLU A 66 7.39 -3.50 -6.07
CA GLU A 66 8.83 -3.59 -5.76
C GLU A 66 9.10 -4.56 -4.59
N LEU A 67 8.35 -4.42 -3.49
CA LEU A 67 8.49 -5.28 -2.31
C LEU A 67 8.11 -6.75 -2.61
N MET A 68 7.09 -6.97 -3.45
CA MET A 68 6.69 -8.31 -3.90
C MET A 68 7.74 -8.93 -4.82
N GLU A 69 8.31 -8.15 -5.75
CA GLU A 69 9.41 -8.60 -6.61
C GLU A 69 10.65 -8.93 -5.80
N GLU A 70 11.01 -8.10 -4.82
CA GLU A 70 12.14 -8.39 -3.93
C GLU A 70 11.91 -9.67 -3.12
N ARG A 71 10.69 -9.86 -2.59
CA ARG A 71 10.31 -11.12 -1.92
C ARG A 71 10.42 -12.31 -2.87
N ASN A 72 9.90 -12.19 -4.08
CA ASN A 72 9.93 -13.26 -5.08
C ASN A 72 11.38 -13.58 -5.51
N LYS A 73 12.23 -12.57 -5.68
CA LYS A 73 13.65 -12.74 -5.98
C LYS A 73 14.37 -13.49 -4.86
N ARG A 74 14.10 -13.16 -3.58
CA ARG A 74 14.65 -13.91 -2.44
C ARG A 74 14.19 -15.37 -2.42
N LEU A 75 12.90 -15.62 -2.66
CA LEU A 75 12.34 -16.97 -2.70
C LEU A 75 12.83 -17.81 -3.89
N ARG A 76 13.07 -17.18 -5.04
CA ARG A 76 13.63 -17.86 -6.24
C ARG A 76 15.11 -18.22 -6.10
N VAL A 77 15.83 -17.58 -5.18
CA VAL A 77 17.25 -17.90 -4.90
C VAL A 77 17.37 -19.10 -3.94
N SER A 78 16.27 -19.54 -3.31
CA SER A 78 16.23 -20.71 -2.42
C SER A 78 15.72 -22.00 -3.10
N ALA A 79 15.78 -22.09 -4.43
CA ALA A 79 15.45 -23.30 -5.18
C ALA A 79 16.70 -23.98 -5.75
#